data_AF-A0A1B6FF10-F1
#
_entry.id   AF-A0A1B6FF10-F1
#
_cell.length_a   1.000
_cell.length_b   1.000
_cell.length_c   1.000
_cell.angle_alpha   90.00
_cell.angle_beta   90.00
_cell.angle_gamma   90.00
#
_symmetry.space_group_name_H-M   'P 1'
#
loop_
_entity.id
_entity.type
_entity.pdbx_description
1 polymer ?
#
loop_
_entity_poly.entity_id
_entity_poly.type
_entity_poly.pdbx_seq_one_letter_code
_entity_poly.pdbx_strand_id
1 'polypeptide(L)'
;MRFRFCGDGDCPDWILAQINTLARTSSIKMKLLCQVVAESIVGETPINYEKAKKLTSDAKFDEDEVKATVSALTYILTSAAKYGVSEAILCNELQQIGFPREHGQALCRVYSDQVTALTGHLRKVSLRTARLVDV
;
A
#
# COMPACT_ATOMS: atom_id res chain seq x y z
N MET A 1 11.49 11.62 -9.86
CA MET A 1 11.06 10.61 -10.85
C MET A 1 9.54 10.49 -10.75
N ARG A 2 8.81 10.52 -11.86
CA ARG A 2 7.34 10.48 -11.83
C ARG A 2 6.84 9.04 -11.72
N PHE A 3 6.02 8.74 -10.71
CA PHE A 3 5.45 7.42 -10.47
C PHE A 3 3.94 7.44 -10.69
N ARG A 4 3.42 6.50 -11.47
CA ARG A 4 1.98 6.34 -11.72
C ARG A 4 1.22 6.00 -10.45
N PHE A 5 1.80 5.23 -9.53
CA PHE A 5 1.14 4.97 -8.24
C PHE A 5 1.00 6.24 -7.37
N CYS A 6 1.76 7.29 -7.66
CA CYS A 6 1.63 8.63 -7.07
C CYS A 6 0.85 9.61 -7.96
N GLY A 7 0.20 9.15 -9.04
CA GLY A 7 -0.51 10.03 -9.96
C GLY A 7 0.41 10.90 -10.81
N ASP A 8 1.50 10.32 -11.32
CA ASP A 8 2.56 10.98 -12.08
C ASP A 8 3.34 12.05 -11.28
N GLY A 9 3.22 12.02 -9.95
CA GLY A 9 4.01 12.81 -9.00
C GLY A 9 5.27 12.08 -8.52
N ASP A 10 6.08 12.78 -7.74
CA ASP A 10 7.20 12.19 -7.00
C ASP A 10 6.72 11.34 -5.82
N CYS A 11 7.51 10.35 -5.44
CA CYS A 11 7.25 9.55 -4.24
C CYS A 11 7.53 10.40 -2.99
N PRO A 12 6.61 10.47 -2.01
CA PRO A 12 6.84 11.23 -0.79
C PRO A 12 8.07 10.73 0.00
N ASP A 13 8.89 11.65 0.52
CA ASP A 13 10.11 11.30 1.25
C ASP A 13 9.87 10.39 2.46
N TRP A 14 8.73 10.56 3.15
CA TRP A 14 8.37 9.72 4.28
C TRP A 14 8.11 8.26 3.86
N ILE A 15 7.63 7.99 2.63
CA ILE A 15 7.51 6.62 2.11
C ILE A 15 8.89 6.05 1.84
N LEU A 16 9.77 6.84 1.21
CA LEU A 16 11.14 6.43 0.89
C LEU A 16 11.92 6.05 2.16
N ALA A 17 11.74 6.81 3.24
CA ALA A 17 12.33 6.50 4.54
C ALA A 17 11.89 5.13 5.10
N GLN A 18 10.65 4.71 4.83
CA GLN A 18 10.12 3.44 5.34
C GLN A 18 10.53 2.21 4.53
N ILE A 19 11.13 2.39 3.35
CA ILE A 19 11.57 1.25 2.50
C ILE A 19 12.63 0.42 3.23
N ASN A 20 13.59 1.08 3.89
CA ASN A 20 14.63 0.39 4.66
C ASN A 20 14.05 -0.39 5.85
N THR A 21 13.06 0.18 6.54
CA THR A 21 12.33 -0.47 7.64
C THR A 21 11.59 -1.71 7.13
N LEU A 22 10.82 -1.56 6.05
CA LEU A 22 10.09 -2.64 5.39
C LEU A 22 11.00 -3.77 4.91
N ALA A 23 12.19 -3.44 4.40
CA ALA A 23 13.17 -4.40 3.94
C ALA A 23 13.76 -5.28 5.06
N ARG A 24 13.69 -4.86 6.34
CA ARG A 24 14.13 -5.70 7.48
C ARG A 24 13.22 -6.89 7.72
N THR A 25 11.97 -6.83 7.25
CA THR A 25 10.97 -7.89 7.40
C THR A 25 11.13 -8.92 6.27
N SER A 26 10.65 -10.16 6.45
CA SER A 26 10.66 -11.15 5.36
C SER A 26 9.59 -10.87 4.30
N SER A 27 9.80 -11.32 3.06
CA SER A 27 8.84 -11.18 1.96
C SER A 27 7.47 -11.83 2.25
N ILE A 28 7.46 -12.91 3.04
CA ILE A 28 6.23 -13.58 3.50
C ILE A 28 5.46 -12.68 4.48
N LYS A 29 6.14 -12.09 5.44
CA LYS A 29 5.52 -11.20 6.43
C LYS A 29 5.06 -9.90 5.79
N MET A 30 5.81 -9.40 4.81
CA MET A 30 5.39 -8.29 3.95
C MET A 30 4.05 -8.60 3.26
N LYS A 31 3.91 -9.79 2.67
CA LYS A 31 2.64 -10.24 2.07
C LYS A 31 1.50 -10.22 3.08
N LEU A 32 1.71 -10.81 4.26
CA LEU A 32 0.69 -10.88 5.32
C LEU A 32 0.30 -9.49 5.84
N LEU A 33 1.25 -8.58 6.01
CA LEU A 33 0.99 -7.19 6.39
C LEU A 33 0.16 -6.47 5.32
N CYS A 34 0.50 -6.62 4.04
CA CYS A 34 -0.30 -6.07 2.94
C CYS A 34 -1.73 -6.61 2.94
N GLN A 35 -1.93 -7.89 3.25
CA GLN A 35 -3.28 -8.49 3.35
C GLN A 35 -4.07 -7.87 4.49
N VAL A 36 -3.50 -7.79 5.70
CA VAL A 36 -4.16 -7.17 6.85
C VAL A 36 -4.54 -5.72 6.56
N VAL A 37 -3.66 -4.96 5.90
CA VAL A 37 -3.93 -3.58 5.51
C VAL A 37 -5.04 -3.50 4.47
N ALA A 38 -4.99 -4.32 3.42
CA ALA A 38 -6.01 -4.35 2.38
C ALA A 38 -7.40 -4.72 2.94
N GLU A 39 -7.48 -5.71 3.82
CA GLU A 39 -8.71 -6.10 4.52
C GLU A 39 -9.25 -4.97 5.40
N SER A 40 -8.37 -4.25 6.09
CA SER A 40 -8.77 -3.12 6.94
C SER A 40 -9.35 -1.96 6.10
N ILE A 41 -8.76 -1.68 4.93
CA ILE A 41 -9.26 -0.65 4.00
C ILE A 41 -10.62 -1.05 3.45
N VAL A 42 -10.75 -2.27 2.91
CA VAL A 42 -12.00 -2.73 2.26
C VAL A 42 -13.13 -2.95 3.26
N GLY A 43 -12.80 -3.49 4.43
CA GLY A 43 -13.77 -3.86 5.46
C GLY A 43 -14.20 -2.72 6.38
N GLU A 44 -13.65 -1.51 6.21
CA GLU A 44 -13.87 -0.36 7.12
C GLU A 44 -13.63 -0.71 8.60
N THR A 45 -12.78 -1.70 8.84
CA THR A 45 -12.44 -2.14 10.18
C THR A 45 -11.18 -1.41 10.66
N PRO A 46 -11.10 -1.07 11.96
CA PRO A 46 -9.89 -0.50 12.52
C PRO A 46 -8.72 -1.46 12.29
N ILE A 47 -7.58 -0.92 11.87
CA ILE A 47 -6.39 -1.72 11.61
C ILE A 47 -6.03 -2.49 12.86
N ASN A 48 -5.88 -3.81 12.72
CA ASN A 48 -5.49 -4.66 13.84
C ASN A 48 -3.97 -4.51 14.11
N TYR A 49 -3.63 -3.48 14.87
CA TYR A 49 -2.25 -3.18 15.27
C TYR A 49 -1.62 -4.31 16.10
N GLU A 50 -2.40 -5.10 16.84
CA GLU A 50 -1.87 -6.26 17.56
C GLU A 50 -1.35 -7.34 16.60
N LYS A 51 -2.10 -7.63 15.52
CA LYS A 51 -1.65 -8.54 14.46
C LYS A 51 -0.43 -7.97 13.73
N ALA A 52 -0.44 -6.67 13.40
CA ALA A 52 0.70 -6.02 12.76
C ALA A 52 1.97 -6.07 13.64
N LYS A 53 1.83 -5.81 14.94
CA LYS A 53 2.92 -5.90 15.93
C LYS A 53 3.45 -7.34 16.04
N LYS A 54 2.57 -8.35 16.06
CA LYS A 54 2.98 -9.77 16.04
C LYS A 54 3.75 -10.14 14.78
N LEU A 55 3.30 -9.68 13.61
CA LEU A 55 3.97 -9.94 12.33
C LEU A 55 5.34 -9.27 12.22
N THR A 56 5.50 -8.10 12.83
CA THR A 56 6.74 -7.29 12.83
C THR A 56 7.67 -7.55 14.02
N SER A 57 7.26 -8.42 14.96
CA SER A 57 8.02 -8.70 16.20
C SER A 57 9.43 -9.25 15.91
N ASP A 58 9.58 -10.15 14.93
CA ASP A 58 10.91 -10.64 14.52
C ASP A 58 11.83 -9.55 13.97
N ALA A 59 11.26 -8.52 13.33
CA ALA A 59 12.03 -7.43 12.73
C ALA A 59 12.35 -6.33 13.75
N LYS A 60 11.99 -6.53 15.03
CA LYS A 60 12.19 -5.64 16.17
C LYS A 60 11.65 -4.22 15.92
N PHE A 61 10.44 -4.12 15.39
CA PHE A 61 9.82 -2.83 15.12
C PHE A 61 9.33 -2.19 16.42
N ASP A 62 9.63 -0.90 16.59
CA ASP A 62 8.97 -0.07 17.59
C ASP A 62 7.53 0.27 17.18
N GLU A 63 6.70 0.72 18.13
CA GLU A 63 5.29 1.01 17.84
C GLU A 63 5.09 2.07 16.75
N ASP A 64 5.99 3.06 16.69
CA ASP A 64 5.99 4.06 15.64
C ASP A 64 6.39 3.49 14.28
N GLU A 65 7.35 2.56 14.23
CA GLU A 65 7.73 1.87 12.99
C GLU A 65 6.61 0.98 12.45
N VAL A 66 5.87 0.31 13.34
CA VAL A 66 4.68 -0.47 12.95
C VAL A 66 3.62 0.45 12.34
N LYS A 67 3.30 1.57 12.98
CA LYS A 67 2.33 2.54 12.47
C LYS A 67 2.77 3.15 11.14
N ALA A 68 4.04 3.53 11.03
CA ALA A 68 4.61 4.12 9.83
C ALA A 68 4.59 3.12 8.65
N THR A 69 4.94 1.86 8.92
CA THR A 69 4.89 0.76 7.95
C THR A 69 3.46 0.53 7.45
N VAL A 70 2.51 0.40 8.37
CA VAL A 70 1.09 0.24 8.04
C VAL A 70 0.60 1.42 7.19
N SER A 71 0.98 2.64 7.55
CA SER A 71 0.61 3.85 6.81
C SER A 71 1.21 3.88 5.41
N ALA A 72 2.47 3.47 5.26
CA ALA A 72 3.13 3.37 3.97
C ALA A 72 2.46 2.35 3.05
N LEU A 73 2.14 1.15 3.57
CA LEU A 73 1.40 0.13 2.83
C LEU A 73 0.00 0.60 2.44
N THR A 74 -0.71 1.25 3.37
CA THR A 74 -2.04 1.82 3.13
C THR A 74 -1.99 2.84 2.01
N TYR A 75 -0.99 3.73 2.03
CA TYR A 75 -0.80 4.74 1.01
C TYR A 75 -0.48 4.12 -0.36
N ILE A 76 0.42 3.15 -0.43
CA ILE A 76 0.80 2.50 -1.70
C ILE A 76 -0.41 1.79 -2.30
N LEU A 77 -1.12 0.96 -1.53
CA LEU A 77 -2.29 0.20 -2.01
C LEU A 77 -3.43 1.14 -2.43
N THR A 78 -3.73 2.16 -1.62
CA THR A 78 -4.80 3.12 -1.90
C THR A 78 -4.48 3.97 -3.12
N SER A 79 -3.24 4.47 -3.23
CA SER A 79 -2.84 5.34 -4.33
C SER A 79 -2.75 4.55 -5.64
N ALA A 80 -2.17 3.34 -5.62
CA ALA A 80 -2.17 2.45 -6.79
C ALA A 80 -3.59 2.16 -7.29
N ALA A 81 -4.52 1.82 -6.37
CA ALA A 81 -5.92 1.57 -6.72
C ALA A 81 -6.63 2.84 -7.22
N LYS A 82 -6.37 3.99 -6.61
CA LYS A 82 -6.94 5.30 -7.00
C LYS A 82 -6.55 5.68 -8.42
N TYR A 83 -5.30 5.48 -8.80
CA TYR A 83 -4.78 5.80 -10.13
C TYR A 83 -4.92 4.64 -11.13
N GLY A 84 -5.50 3.51 -10.73
CA GLY A 84 -5.74 2.37 -11.62
C GLY A 84 -4.45 1.75 -12.17
N VAL A 85 -3.39 1.72 -11.37
CA VAL A 85 -2.07 1.24 -11.81
C VAL A 85 -2.09 -0.28 -11.97
N SER A 86 -1.47 -0.80 -13.03
CA SER A 86 -1.34 -2.24 -13.23
C SER A 86 -0.26 -2.84 -12.33
N GLU A 87 -0.41 -4.13 -12.00
CA GLU A 87 0.55 -4.87 -11.17
C GLU A 87 2.00 -4.76 -11.68
N ALA A 88 2.19 -4.91 -12.99
CA ALA A 88 3.52 -4.84 -13.62
C ALA A 88 4.17 -3.45 -13.46
N ILE A 89 3.38 -2.38 -13.60
CA ILE A 89 3.88 -1.02 -13.41
C ILE A 89 4.22 -0.79 -11.95
N LEU A 90 3.31 -1.13 -11.03
CA LEU A 90 3.53 -0.98 -9.60
C LEU A 90 4.81 -1.71 -9.16
N CYS A 91 5.04 -2.93 -9.64
CA CYS A 91 6.23 -3.71 -9.31
C CYS A 91 7.53 -3.05 -9.79
N ASN A 92 7.51 -2.47 -10.99
CA ASN A 92 8.66 -1.74 -11.54
C ASN A 92 8.92 -0.44 -10.77
N GLU A 93 7.87 0.31 -10.44
CA GLU A 93 7.98 1.57 -9.69
C GLU A 93 8.47 1.34 -8.26
N LEU A 94 7.99 0.29 -7.59
CA LEU A 94 8.48 -0.11 -6.27
C LEU A 94 9.97 -0.47 -6.30
N GLN A 95 10.43 -1.18 -7.34
CA GLN A 95 11.86 -1.48 -7.50
C GLN A 95 12.69 -0.22 -7.75
N GLN A 96 12.18 0.76 -8.52
CA GLN A 96 12.87 2.02 -8.78
C GLN A 96 13.05 2.88 -7.52
N ILE A 97 12.10 2.84 -6.58
CA ILE A 97 12.24 3.55 -5.30
C ILE A 97 13.10 2.79 -4.27
N GLY A 98 13.54 1.58 -4.58
CA GLY A 98 14.48 0.81 -3.76
C GLY A 98 13.87 -0.36 -2.98
N PHE A 99 12.63 -0.79 -3.26
CA PHE A 99 12.13 -2.02 -2.65
C PHE A 99 12.94 -3.24 -3.12
N PRO A 100 13.26 -4.17 -2.20
CA PRO A 100 13.76 -5.47 -2.61
C PRO A 100 12.75 -6.16 -3.53
N ARG A 101 13.24 -6.80 -4.59
CA ARG A 101 12.42 -7.41 -5.63
C ARG A 101 11.36 -8.37 -5.08
N GLU A 102 11.72 -9.17 -4.08
CA GLU A 102 10.81 -10.13 -3.45
C GLU A 102 9.65 -9.45 -2.71
N HIS A 103 9.94 -8.39 -1.95
CA HIS A 103 8.95 -7.61 -1.21
C HIS A 103 8.02 -6.86 -2.16
N GLY A 104 8.57 -6.26 -3.21
CA GLY A 104 7.80 -5.60 -4.26
C GLY A 104 6.82 -6.58 -4.93
N GLN A 105 7.29 -7.77 -5.31
CA GLN A 105 6.44 -8.81 -5.90
C GLN A 105 5.37 -9.31 -4.92
N ALA A 106 5.70 -9.48 -3.64
CA ALA A 106 4.76 -9.90 -2.62
C ALA A 106 3.62 -8.88 -2.44
N LEU A 107 3.95 -7.58 -2.38
CA LEU A 107 2.98 -6.49 -2.32
C LEU A 107 2.11 -6.46 -3.58
N CYS A 108 2.73 -6.53 -4.76
CA CYS A 108 2.02 -6.45 -6.04
C CYS A 108 1.00 -7.58 -6.23
N ARG A 109 1.33 -8.80 -5.79
CA ARG A 109 0.37 -9.93 -5.81
C ARG A 109 -0.86 -9.65 -4.95
N VAL A 110 -0.66 -9.17 -3.72
CA VAL A 110 -1.78 -8.82 -2.83
C VAL A 110 -2.61 -7.69 -3.41
N TYR A 111 -1.96 -6.69 -4.00
CA TYR A 111 -2.66 -5.62 -4.71
C TYR A 111 -3.50 -6.18 -5.87
N SER A 112 -2.96 -7.06 -6.70
CA SER A 112 -3.67 -7.68 -7.83
C SER A 112 -4.93 -8.43 -7.37
N ASP A 113 -4.82 -9.18 -6.27
CA ASP A 113 -5.95 -9.91 -5.69
C ASP A 113 -7.03 -8.97 -5.11
N GLN A 114 -6.64 -7.82 -4.57
CA GLN A 114 -7.52 -6.91 -3.83
C GLN A 114 -7.93 -5.65 -4.61
N VAL A 115 -7.36 -5.40 -5.80
CA VAL A 115 -7.54 -4.13 -6.54
C VAL A 115 -9.01 -3.86 -6.86
N THR A 116 -9.78 -4.89 -7.20
CA THR A 116 -11.21 -4.76 -7.49
C THR A 116 -11.99 -4.34 -6.26
N ALA A 117 -11.68 -4.93 -5.09
CA ALA A 117 -12.33 -4.60 -3.83
C ALA A 117 -11.91 -3.21 -3.32
N LEU A 118 -10.61 -2.90 -3.37
CA LEU A 118 -10.06 -1.57 -3.03
C LEU A 118 -10.67 -0.47 -3.90
N THR A 119 -10.70 -0.67 -5.23
CA THR A 119 -11.31 0.30 -6.15
C THR A 119 -12.80 0.44 -5.92
N GLY A 120 -13.50 -0.66 -5.62
CA GLY A 120 -14.92 -0.65 -5.27
C GLY A 120 -15.20 0.15 -4.00
N HIS A 121 -14.40 -0.06 -2.96
CA HIS A 121 -14.49 0.69 -1.71
C HIS A 121 -14.17 2.18 -1.92
N LEU A 122 -13.07 2.51 -2.60
CA LEU A 122 -12.70 3.89 -2.91
C LEU A 122 -13.77 4.62 -3.74
N ARG A 123 -14.46 3.92 -4.65
CA ARG A 123 -15.59 4.51 -5.39
C ARG A 123 -16.79 4.84 -4.49
N LYS A 124 -17.04 4.06 -3.43
CA LYS A 124 -18.12 4.31 -2.48
C LYS A 124 -17.80 5.47 -1.54
N VAL A 125 -16.57 5.55 -1.06
CA VAL A 125 -16.12 6.59 -0.11
C VAL A 125 -15.74 7.90 -0.81
N SER A 126 -15.41 7.85 -2.11
CA SER A 126 -15.09 9.05 -2.89
C SER A 126 -16.33 9.92 -3.08
N LEU A 127 -16.24 11.17 -2.59
CA LEU A 127 -17.17 12.24 -2.92
C LEU A 127 -16.99 12.63 -4.38
N ARG A 128 -17.72 11.97 -5.29
CA ARG A 128 -17.82 12.40 -6.68
C ARG A 128 -18.84 13.53 -6.74
N THR A 129 -18.40 14.73 -7.12
CA THR A 129 -19.34 15.77 -7.55
C THR A 129 -20.14 15.22 -8.73
N ALA A 130 -21.46 15.45 -8.73
CA ALA A 130 -22.31 15.09 -9.86
C ALA A 130 -21.67 15.65 -11.13
N ARG A 131 -21.57 14.82 -12.16
CA ARG A 131 -21.08 15.22 -13.48
C ARG A 131 -21.84 16.49 -13.86
N LEU A 132 -21.14 17.57 -14.20
CA LEU A 132 -21.78 18.76 -14.76
C LEU A 132 -22.64 18.29 -15.93
N VAL A 133 -23.96 18.35 -15.74
CA VAL A 133 -24.91 18.19 -16.82
C VAL A 133 -24.78 19.50 -17.59
N ASP A 134 -24.25 19.44 -18.82
CA ASP A 134 -24.16 20.58 -19.73
C ASP A 134 -25.49 21.35 -19.69
N VAL A 135 -25.40 22.66 -19.39
CA VAL A 135 -26.51 23.62 -19.38
C VAL A 135 -26.64 24.25 -20.75
#